data_AF-A0A8B5ZGE2-F1
#
_entry.id   AF-A0A8B5ZGE2-F1
#
_cell.length_a   1.000
_cell.length_b   1.000
_cell.length_c   1.000
_cell.angle_alpha   90.00
_cell.angle_beta   90.00
_cell.angle_gamma   90.00
#
_symmetry.space_group_name_H-M   'P 1'
#
loop_
_entity.id
_entity.type
_entity.pdbx_description
1 polymer ?
#
loop_
_entity_poly.entity_id
_entity_poly.type
_entity_poly.pdbx_seq_one_letter_code
_entity_poly.pdbx_strand_id
1 'polypeptide(L)' 'MNALRRERIPVSIYLVNGIKLQGQIESFDQFVILLKNTVNQMVYKHAISTVVPARPVSHHSGDRPASDRPAEKSEE' A
#
# COMPACT_ATOMS: atom_id res chain seq x y z
N MET A 1 -0.51 0.95 -0.08
CA MET A 1 0.44 2.07 0.20
C MET A 1 0.79 2.21 1.67
N ASN A 2 -0.17 2.18 2.62
CA ASN A 2 0.16 2.38 4.04
C ASN A 2 1.09 1.32 4.64
N ALA A 3 0.92 0.04 4.29
CA ALA A 3 1.82 -1.04 4.74
C ALA A 3 3.27 -0.80 4.26
N LEU A 4 3.44 -0.50 2.96
CA LEU A 4 4.74 -0.16 2.35
C LEU A 4 5.45 0.99 3.10
N ARG A 5 4.70 2.05 3.42
CA ARG A 5 5.19 3.22 4.16
C ARG A 5 5.59 2.86 5.60
N ARG A 6 4.68 2.23 6.35
CA ARG A 6 4.88 1.90 7.76
C ARG A 6 6.06 0.95 7.97
N GLU A 7 6.19 -0.05 7.10
CA GLU A 7 7.24 -1.06 7.17
C GLU A 7 8.52 -0.67 6.41
N ARG A 8 8.56 0.55 5.83
CA ARG A 8 9.70 1.09 5.07
C ARG A 8 10.21 0.11 4.01
N ILE A 9 9.28 -0.53 3.30
CA ILE A 9 9.60 -1.51 2.27
C ILE A 9 10.17 -0.78 1.05
N PRO A 10 11.37 -1.14 0.56
CA PRO A 10 11.87 -0.62 -0.69
C PRO A 10 10.93 -0.97 -1.84
N VAL A 11 10.66 -0.01 -2.72
CA VAL A 11 9.78 -0.15 -3.87
C VAL A 11 10.50 0.26 -5.16
N SER A 12 10.08 -0.36 -6.27
CA SER A 12 10.31 0.13 -7.61
C SER A 12 9.00 0.70 -8.16
N ILE A 13 9.00 1.97 -8.53
CA ILE A 13 7.86 2.64 -9.19
C ILE A 13 8.20 2.76 -10.66
N TYR A 14 7.40 2.15 -11.52
CA TYR A 14 7.52 2.29 -12.96
C TYR A 14 6.56 3.38 -13.43
N LEU A 15 7.07 4.31 -14.21
CA LEU A 15 6.28 5.37 -14.82
C LEU A 15 5.68 4.89 -16.15
N VAL A 16 4.64 5.60 -16.62
CA VAL A 16 3.97 5.30 -17.91
C VAL A 16 4.91 5.43 -19.11
N ASN A 17 5.97 6.23 -19.00
CA ASN A 17 7.00 6.37 -20.03
C ASN A 17 8.14 5.33 -19.92
N GLY A 18 8.02 4.36 -19.00
CA GLY A 18 9.00 3.30 -18.82
C GLY A 18 10.16 3.61 -17.86
N ILE A 19 10.28 4.84 -17.35
CA ILE A 19 11.29 5.18 -16.34
C ILE A 19 11.02 4.44 -15.04
N LYS A 20 12.08 3.91 -14.42
CA LYS A 20 12.04 3.24 -13.12
C LYS A 20 12.61 4.15 -12.04
N LEU A 21 11.81 4.44 -11.01
CA LEU A 21 12.23 5.10 -9.79
C LEU A 21 12.36 4.07 -8.67
N GLN A 22 13.34 4.22 -7.80
CA GLN A 22 13.55 3.33 -6.65
C GLN A 22 13.68 4.15 -5.37
N GLY A 23 13.15 3.62 -4.27
CA GLY A 23 13.19 4.27 -2.97
C GLY A 23 12.21 3.64 -1.99
N GLN A 24 11.90 4.36 -0.92
CA GLN A 24 10.87 4.00 0.06
C GLN A 24 9.75 5.04 0.03
N ILE A 25 8.51 4.61 0.25
CA ILE A 25 7.37 5.54 0.35
C ILE A 25 7.45 6.23 1.71
N GLU A 26 7.67 7.54 1.72
CA GLU A 26 7.70 8.34 2.94
C GLU A 26 6.30 8.83 3.32
N SER A 27 5.55 9.33 2.34
CA SER A 27 4.15 9.75 2.49
C SER A 27 3.40 9.63 1.17
N PHE A 28 2.07 9.76 1.21
CA PHE A 28 1.22 9.81 0.03
C PHE A 28 -0.11 10.45 0.39
N ASP A 29 -0.76 11.06 -0.59
CA ASP A 29 -2.14 11.55 -0.49
C ASP A 29 -3.00 10.93 -1.61
N GLN A 30 -4.10 11.59 -2.00
CA GLN A 30 -4.95 11.15 -3.10
C GLN A 30 -4.23 11.12 -4.46
N PHE A 31 -3.33 12.05 -4.75
CA PHE A 31 -2.78 12.30 -6.09
C PHE A 31 -1.26 12.06 -6.21
N VAL A 32 -0.51 12.14 -5.12
CA VAL A 32 0.95 12.06 -5.13
C VAL A 32 1.50 11.02 -4.14
N ILE A 33 2.74 10.62 -4.38
CA ILE A 33 3.58 9.81 -3.50
C ILE A 33 4.89 10.55 -3.27
N LEU A 34 5.31 10.72 -2.02
CA LEU A 34 6.65 11.16 -1.68
C LEU A 34 7.56 9.94 -1.61
N LEU A 35 8.47 9.81 -2.58
CA LEU A 35 9.44 8.73 -2.66
C LEU A 35 10.79 9.23 -2.14
N LYS A 36 11.35 8.52 -1.16
CA LYS A 36 12.64 8.81 -0.56
C LYS A 36 13.72 7.88 -1.12
N ASN A 37 14.78 8.46 -1.66
CA ASN A 37 16.05 7.80 -1.97
C ASN A 37 17.20 8.56 -1.30
N THR A 38 18.14 9.12 -2.07
CA THR A 38 19.09 10.15 -1.61
C THR A 38 18.37 11.44 -1.21
N VAL A 39 17.28 11.79 -1.91
CA VAL A 39 16.43 12.95 -1.62
C VAL A 39 14.96 12.54 -1.60
N ASN A 40 14.11 13.46 -1.16
CA ASN A 40 12.66 13.30 -1.19
C ASN A 40 12.11 13.88 -2.50
N GLN A 41 11.50 13.04 -3.32
CA GLN A 41 10.92 13.46 -4.60
C GLN A 41 9.42 13.15 -4.65
N MET A 42 8.65 14.08 -5.20
CA MET A 42 7.21 13.92 -5.38
C MET A 42 6.92 13.25 -6.72
N VAL A 43 6.13 12.17 -6.71
CA VAL A 43 5.72 11.42 -7.90
C VAL A 43 4.21 11.49 -8.03
N TYR A 44 3.71 12.01 -9.15
CA TYR A 44 2.28 12.06 -9.43
C TYR A 44 1.74 10.70 -9.88
N LYS A 45 0.61 10.26 -9.30
CA LYS A 45 0.03 8.94 -9.58
C LYS A 45 -0.43 8.75 -11.02
N HIS A 46 -0.82 9.83 -11.73
CA HIS A 46 -1.20 9.74 -13.14
C HIS A 46 -0.02 9.34 -14.05
N ALA A 47 1.21 9.56 -13.59
CA ALA A 47 2.42 9.19 -14.31
C ALA A 47 2.94 7.79 -13.93
N ILE A 48 2.32 7.12 -12.95
CA ILE A 48 2.74 5.80 -12.46
C ILE A 48 1.97 4.72 -13.22
N SER A 49 2.68 3.74 -13.78
CA SER A 49 2.08 2.53 -14.34
C SER A 49 1.96 1.44 -13.27
N THR A 50 3.03 1.16 -12.51
CA THR A 50 3.04 0.11 -11.49
C THR A 50 3.94 0.44 -10.31
N VAL A 51 3.61 -0.15 -9.14
CA VAL A 51 4.44 -0.09 -7.93
C VAL A 51 4.74 -1.51 -7.47
N VAL A 52 6.01 -1.88 -7.45
CA VAL A 52 6.48 -3.23 -7.14
C VAL A 52 7.29 -3.20 -5.83
N PRO A 53 6.86 -3.91 -4.77
CA PRO A 53 7.63 -4.00 -3.54
C PRO A 53 8.79 -4.98 -3.68
N ALA A 54 9.91 -4.71 -2.99
CA ALA A 54 11.09 -5.59 -3.00
C ALA A 54 10.88 -6.91 -2.27
N ARG A 55 9.82 -7.01 -1.45
CA ARG A 55 9.39 -8.25 -0.80
C ARG A 55 7.86 -8.33 -0.78
N PRO A 56 7.28 -9.54 -0.68
CA PRO A 56 5.84 -9.70 -0.50
C PRO A 56 5.35 -8.89 0.72
N VAL A 57 4.17 -8.29 0.55
CA VAL A 57 3.48 -7.55 1.62
C VAL A 57 2.29 -8.38 2.04
N SER A 58 2.17 -8.65 3.34
CA SER A 58 0.97 -9.28 3.87
C SER A 58 -0.16 -8.27 3.76
N HIS A 59 -1.09 -8.53 2.85
CA HIS A 59 -2.37 -7.86 2.87
C HIS A 59 -3.19 -8.57 3.95
N HIS A 60 -3.33 -7.97 5.13
CA HIS A 60 -4.45 -8.27 6.00
C HIS A 60 -5.72 -7.78 5.28
N SER A 61 -6.13 -8.49 4.24
CA SER A 61 -7.53 -8.55 3.84
C SER A 61 -8.22 -9.13 5.06
N GLY A 62 -8.91 -8.28 5.81
CA GLY A 62 -9.63 -8.69 7.01
C GLY A 62 -10.64 -9.75 6.63
N ASP A 63 -10.27 -11.01 6.77
CA ASP A 63 -11.20 -12.10 6.92
C ASP A 63 -11.80 -11.88 8.31
N ARG A 64 -12.90 -11.11 8.35
CA ARG A 64 -13.72 -11.02 9.56
C ARG A 64 -14.26 -12.44 9.74
N PRO A 65 -13.93 -13.17 10.82
CA PRO A 65 -14.65 -14.40 11.10
C PRO A 65 -16.12 -14.05 11.26
N ALA A 66 -16.96 -14.59 10.40
CA ALA A 66 -18.41 -14.51 10.49
C ALA A 66 -18.90 -15.47 11.59
N SER A 67 -18.66 -15.14 12.86
CA SER A 67 -19.24 -15.81 14.03
C SER A 67 -18.99 -14.86 15.21
N ASP A 68 -19.98 -14.11 15.69
CA ASP A 68 -21.06 -14.67 16.48
C ASP A 68 -22.39 -13.95 16.20
N ARG A 69 -23.38 -14.70 15.72
CA ARG A 69 -24.79 -14.39 15.98
C ARG A 69 -25.15 -15.15 17.26
N PRO A 70 -25.53 -14.50 18.37
CA PRO A 70 -26.09 -15.21 19.51
C PRO A 70 -27.36 -15.92 19.05
N ALA A 71 -27.44 -17.22 19.30
CA ALA A 71 -28.65 -17.99 19.05
C ALA A 71 -29.80 -17.41 19.88
N GLU A 72 -30.87 -17.05 19.20
CA GLU A 72 -32.18 -16.74 19.78
C GLU A 72 -32.63 -17.98 20.55
N LYS A 73 -32.48 -17.94 21.87
CA LYS A 73 -33.05 -18.95 22.76
C LYS A 73 -34.53 -18.63 22.90
N SER A 74 -35.34 -19.36 22.16
CA SER A 74 -36.74 -19.59 22.48
C SER A 74 -36.80 -20.17 23.91
N GLU A 75 -37.34 -19.40 24.84
CA GLU A 75 -37.88 -19.91 26.09
C GLU A 75 -39.35 -19.52 26.17
N GLU A 76 -40.10 -20.49 26.65
CA GLU A 76 -41.55 -20.63 26.83
C GLU A 76 -42.14 -19.63 27.82
#